data_AF-A0A8J8EHA3-F1
#
_entry.id   AF-A0A8J8EHA3-F1
#
_cell.length_a   1.000
_cell.length_b   1.000
_cell.length_c   1.000
_cell.angle_alpha   90.00
_cell.angle_beta   90.00
_cell.angle_gamma   90.00
#
_symmetry.space_group_name_H-M   'P 1'
#
loop_
_entity.id
_entity.type
_entity.pdbx_description
1 polymer ?
#
loop_
_entity_poly.entity_id
_entity_poly.type
_entity_poly.pdbx_seq_one_letter_code
_entity_poly.pdbx_strand_id
1 'polypeptide(L)'
;MKRVLGFVILLMLTVTPLVRACITPADSYAVEVVLNKPGISYDLSRFNAAHNVLPKNGAFIFRSHYDGRLYVVVWNESDGLHVRVGIPLEWRTYSISRAAFNASLLVTKDAIERLKAEGWKTLDNSTFTRNGITIALVPVGGECTSDADCATGGCSGEVCAPKKEAMEIVTPCVYREWYDCLSLTNCGCVNGICTWKPNDDFESCLREHGVEPSRVIRAGTIRVEVVAVNKDREEVEGAVKDFLGAFGISCDTVLSFVEDTGREPVPRVDPGTVNASAAVRTELEWLKEGDIVRIDENDIARIAVLARWGFAGHNSKIGWYETKDGTQAWIPYHRSRNPELVRCFSRVSATYDIPNGTAYFGPTATAPPSASETAQGESGGVCGPGAVVLLTLLVALTRRR
;
A
#
# COMPACT_ATOMS: atom_id res chain seq x y z
N MET A 1 49.28 -9.51 6.60
CA MET A 1 48.81 -8.34 5.82
C MET A 1 47.69 -8.67 4.84
N LYS A 2 47.85 -9.62 3.90
CA LYS A 2 46.78 -10.01 2.95
C LYS A 2 45.47 -10.51 3.61
N ARG A 3 45.56 -11.22 4.74
CA ARG A 3 44.39 -11.71 5.51
C ARG A 3 43.64 -10.60 6.28
N VAL A 4 44.35 -9.55 6.70
CA VAL A 4 43.75 -8.40 7.40
C VAL A 4 43.08 -7.46 6.40
N LEU A 5 43.68 -7.30 5.21
CA LEU A 5 43.09 -6.52 4.12
C LEU A 5 41.78 -7.13 3.60
N GLY A 6 41.70 -8.46 3.52
CA GLY A 6 40.46 -9.16 3.13
C GLY A 6 39.32 -9.01 4.15
N PHE A 7 39.65 -8.97 5.45
CA PHE A 7 38.65 -8.78 6.50
C PHE A 7 38.11 -7.35 6.55
N VAL A 8 38.95 -6.35 6.29
CA VAL A 8 38.54 -4.93 6.20
C VAL A 8 37.63 -4.68 4.99
N ILE A 9 37.90 -5.31 3.84
CA ILE A 9 37.04 -5.22 2.64
C ILE A 9 35.69 -5.90 2.89
N LEU A 10 35.67 -7.06 3.55
CA LEU A 10 34.43 -7.77 3.91
C LEU A 10 33.59 -6.98 4.93
N LEU A 11 34.23 -6.32 5.90
CA LEU A 11 33.54 -5.48 6.89
C LEU A 11 33.01 -4.17 6.29
N MET A 12 33.73 -3.58 5.32
CA MET A 12 33.28 -2.42 4.54
C MET A 12 32.04 -2.76 3.68
N LEU A 13 31.93 -3.99 3.19
CA LEU A 13 30.74 -4.48 2.47
C LEU A 13 29.50 -4.64 3.38
N THR A 14 29.69 -4.90 4.68
CA THR A 14 28.57 -5.10 5.63
C THR A 14 28.07 -3.82 6.30
N VAL A 15 28.82 -2.72 6.22
CA VAL A 15 28.50 -1.45 6.92
C VAL A 15 28.09 -0.33 5.97
N THR A 16 27.99 -0.58 4.65
CA THR A 16 27.32 0.38 3.77
C THR A 16 25.83 0.37 4.11
N PRO A 17 25.25 1.48 4.61
CA PRO A 17 23.80 1.58 4.64
C PRO A 17 23.36 1.52 3.18
N LEU A 18 22.80 0.38 2.77
CA LEU A 18 21.98 0.31 1.59
C LEU A 18 20.83 1.26 1.87
N VAL A 19 20.96 2.51 1.44
CA VAL A 19 19.83 3.43 1.32
C VAL A 19 18.91 2.75 0.30
N ARG A 20 18.00 1.92 0.81
CA ARG A 20 17.05 1.21 -0.02
C ARG A 20 16.10 2.25 -0.57
N ALA A 21 16.30 2.63 -1.82
CA ALA A 21 15.31 3.40 -2.56
C ALA A 21 14.00 2.61 -2.53
N CYS A 22 12.96 3.17 -1.92
CA CYS A 22 11.63 2.59 -1.86
C CYS A 22 10.63 3.57 -2.43
N ILE A 23 9.55 3.02 -3.00
CA ILE A 23 8.43 3.82 -3.49
C ILE A 23 7.76 4.49 -2.29
N THR A 24 7.48 5.78 -2.40
CA THR A 24 6.74 6.54 -1.39
C THR A 24 5.36 6.93 -1.92
N PRO A 25 4.35 7.12 -1.04
CA PRO A 25 3.06 7.67 -1.45
C PRO A 25 3.17 8.99 -2.21
N ALA A 26 4.12 9.85 -1.83
CA ALA A 26 4.39 11.13 -2.48
C ALA A 26 4.76 11.01 -3.96
N ASP A 27 5.30 9.87 -4.41
CA ASP A 27 5.69 9.68 -5.80
C ASP A 27 4.48 9.61 -6.73
N SER A 28 3.33 9.14 -6.24
CA SER A 28 2.07 9.10 -7.01
C SER A 28 1.52 10.48 -7.33
N TYR A 29 1.96 11.51 -6.61
CA TYR A 29 1.46 12.89 -6.69
C TYR A 29 2.55 13.89 -7.08
N ALA A 30 3.62 13.41 -7.73
CA ALA A 30 4.71 14.23 -8.21
C ALA A 30 5.15 13.82 -9.62
N VAL A 31 5.94 14.68 -10.24
CA VAL A 31 6.76 14.40 -11.42
C VAL A 31 8.20 14.73 -11.07
N GLU A 32 9.12 13.83 -11.41
CA GLU A 32 10.56 14.01 -11.21
C GLU A 32 11.26 13.86 -12.54
N VAL A 33 12.12 14.82 -12.86
CA VAL A 33 12.92 14.83 -14.08
C VAL A 33 14.39 14.84 -13.68
N VAL A 34 15.15 13.87 -14.20
CA VAL A 34 16.62 13.83 -14.08
C VAL A 34 17.23 14.38 -15.37
N LEU A 35 17.87 15.53 -15.29
CA LEU A 35 18.50 16.21 -16.41
C LEU A 35 19.91 15.65 -16.68
N ASN A 36 19.94 14.41 -17.20
CA ASN A 36 21.15 13.62 -17.40
C ASN A 36 21.59 13.50 -18.87
N LYS A 37 20.90 14.18 -19.80
CA LYS A 37 21.27 14.20 -21.21
C LYS A 37 22.66 14.86 -21.39
N PRO A 38 23.61 14.25 -22.12
CA PRO A 38 24.90 14.87 -22.40
C PRO A 38 24.75 16.26 -23.02
N GLY A 39 25.53 17.22 -22.52
CA GLY A 39 25.49 18.62 -22.96
C GLY A 39 24.66 19.54 -22.06
N ILE A 40 23.78 19.01 -21.21
CA ILE A 40 23.13 19.82 -20.17
C ILE A 40 24.15 20.15 -19.08
N SER A 41 24.21 21.42 -18.69
CA SER A 41 25.02 21.91 -17.56
C SER A 41 24.16 22.74 -16.62
N TYR A 42 24.55 22.82 -15.35
CA TYR A 42 23.80 23.54 -14.33
C TYR A 42 24.72 24.16 -13.27
N ASP A 43 24.26 25.24 -12.65
CA ASP A 43 24.93 25.95 -11.56
C ASP A 43 23.94 26.24 -10.43
N LEU A 44 23.94 25.37 -9.42
CA LEU A 44 23.07 25.51 -8.26
C LEU A 44 23.44 26.67 -7.34
N SER A 45 24.64 27.26 -7.47
CA SER A 45 25.04 28.42 -6.67
C SER A 45 24.17 29.65 -6.97
N ARG A 46 23.53 29.69 -8.15
CA ARG A 46 22.57 30.73 -8.55
C ARG A 46 21.38 30.82 -7.59
N PHE A 47 21.00 29.73 -6.93
CA PHE A 47 19.94 29.77 -5.92
C PHE A 47 20.28 30.63 -4.70
N ASN A 48 21.56 30.91 -4.42
CA ASN A 48 21.95 31.80 -3.32
C ASN A 48 21.53 33.27 -3.55
N ALA A 49 21.27 33.64 -4.81
CA ALA A 49 20.76 34.96 -5.18
C ALA A 49 19.23 34.97 -5.38
N ALA A 50 18.57 33.81 -5.26
CA ALA A 50 17.13 33.68 -5.43
C ALA A 50 16.41 33.90 -4.09
N HIS A 51 15.35 34.69 -4.11
CA HIS A 51 14.46 34.86 -2.97
C HIS A 51 13.41 33.73 -2.93
N ASN A 52 12.82 33.49 -1.75
CA ASN A 52 11.78 32.47 -1.52
C ASN A 52 12.21 31.03 -1.90
N VAL A 53 13.51 30.74 -1.78
CA VAL A 53 14.09 29.41 -1.94
C VAL A 53 14.62 28.94 -0.58
N LEU A 54 14.22 27.74 -0.16
CA LEU A 54 14.64 27.11 1.09
C LEU A 54 15.71 26.03 0.81
N PRO A 55 16.97 26.24 1.18
CA PRO A 55 17.98 25.20 1.12
C PRO A 55 17.81 24.22 2.30
N LYS A 56 17.70 22.91 2.01
CA LYS A 56 17.57 21.85 3.02
C LYS A 56 18.24 20.56 2.53
N ASN A 57 19.19 20.03 3.29
CA ASN A 57 19.89 18.76 3.01
C ASN A 57 20.46 18.64 1.57
N GLY A 58 21.04 19.72 1.03
CA GLY A 58 21.59 19.73 -0.33
C GLY A 58 20.56 19.85 -1.46
N ALA A 59 19.28 20.08 -1.11
CA ALA A 59 18.21 20.39 -2.04
C ALA A 59 17.73 21.85 -1.87
N PHE A 60 17.16 22.40 -2.93
CA PHE A 60 16.52 23.71 -2.96
C PHE A 60 15.02 23.53 -3.15
N ILE A 61 14.24 24.04 -2.21
CA ILE A 61 12.78 23.88 -2.18
C ILE A 61 12.13 25.25 -2.38
N PHE A 62 11.19 25.34 -3.31
CA PHE A 62 10.42 26.58 -3.52
C PHE A 62 9.00 26.27 -3.98
N ARG A 63 8.17 27.31 -3.98
CA ARG A 63 6.79 27.23 -4.46
C ARG A 63 6.76 27.31 -5.98
N SER A 64 5.97 26.45 -6.61
CA SER A 64 5.85 26.40 -8.08
C SER A 64 5.39 27.73 -8.66
N HIS A 65 5.97 28.10 -9.79
CA HIS A 65 5.61 29.26 -10.61
C HIS A 65 4.34 29.01 -11.43
N TYR A 66 3.97 27.75 -11.68
CA TYR A 66 2.74 27.38 -12.37
C TYR A 66 1.49 27.50 -11.47
N ASP A 67 1.54 26.91 -10.27
CA ASP A 67 0.43 26.95 -9.31
C ASP A 67 1.00 27.02 -7.89
N GLY A 68 0.64 28.06 -7.16
CA GLY A 68 1.17 28.33 -5.82
C GLY A 68 0.81 27.28 -4.76
N ARG A 69 -0.03 26.29 -5.08
CA ARG A 69 -0.34 25.15 -4.21
C ARG A 69 0.63 23.98 -4.40
N LEU A 70 1.52 24.02 -5.39
CA LEU A 70 2.52 23.00 -5.68
C LEU A 70 3.90 23.41 -5.13
N TYR A 71 4.76 22.41 -4.93
CA TYR A 71 6.17 22.62 -4.55
C TYR A 71 7.10 22.14 -5.65
N VAL A 72 8.31 22.70 -5.64
CA VAL A 72 9.43 22.30 -6.48
C VAL A 72 10.62 21.97 -5.60
N VAL A 73 11.30 20.87 -5.89
CA VAL A 73 12.56 20.49 -5.25
C VAL A 73 13.61 20.29 -6.34
N VAL A 74 14.76 20.93 -6.18
CA VAL A 74 15.90 20.79 -7.08
C VAL A 74 17.11 20.30 -6.29
N TRP A 75 17.72 19.20 -6.71
CA TRP A 75 18.90 18.63 -6.05
C TRP A 75 19.78 17.89 -7.05
N ASN A 76 21.03 17.65 -6.68
CA ASN A 76 21.99 16.95 -7.52
C ASN A 76 22.33 15.58 -6.93
N GLU A 77 22.33 14.55 -7.78
CA GLU A 77 22.77 13.19 -7.44
C GLU A 77 23.79 12.67 -8.47
N SER A 78 24.22 11.42 -8.31
CA SER A 78 25.22 10.80 -9.19
C SER A 78 24.74 10.58 -10.62
N ASP A 79 23.43 10.49 -10.85
CA ASP A 79 22.81 10.31 -12.16
C ASP A 79 22.34 11.62 -12.81
N GLY A 80 22.51 12.78 -12.15
CA GLY A 80 22.30 14.10 -12.74
C GLY A 80 21.57 15.08 -11.83
N LEU A 81 21.09 16.19 -12.41
CA LEU A 81 20.27 17.16 -11.69
C LEU A 81 18.80 16.72 -11.68
N HIS A 82 18.22 16.61 -10.50
CA HIS A 82 16.82 16.29 -10.31
C HIS A 82 15.98 17.55 -10.13
N VAL A 83 14.85 17.60 -10.83
CA VAL A 83 13.81 18.61 -10.69
C VAL A 83 12.50 17.88 -10.42
N ARG A 84 11.95 18.04 -9.21
CA ARG A 84 10.69 17.43 -8.80
C ARG A 84 9.63 18.50 -8.60
N VAL A 85 8.50 18.35 -9.29
CA VAL A 85 7.29 19.15 -9.06
C VAL A 85 6.27 18.25 -8.40
N GLY A 86 5.70 18.65 -7.26
CA GLY A 86 4.80 17.79 -6.50
C GLY A 86 3.62 18.50 -5.86
N ILE A 87 2.56 17.73 -5.65
CA ILE A 87 1.41 18.13 -4.86
C ILE A 87 1.72 17.83 -3.39
N PRO A 88 1.61 18.81 -2.47
CA PRO A 88 1.79 18.58 -1.05
C PRO A 88 0.80 17.54 -0.52
N LEU A 89 1.26 16.67 0.37
CA LEU A 89 0.41 15.68 1.03
C LEU A 89 -0.01 16.14 2.43
N GLU A 90 -1.20 15.74 2.84
CA GLU A 90 -1.67 15.79 4.21
C GLU A 90 -2.01 14.37 4.70
N TRP A 91 -1.75 14.10 5.98
CA TRP A 91 -2.15 12.85 6.59
C TRP A 91 -3.60 12.96 7.03
N ARG A 92 -4.51 12.25 6.36
CA ARG A 92 -5.88 12.10 6.84
C ARG A 92 -5.97 10.89 7.75
N THR A 93 -6.52 11.12 8.92
CA THR A 93 -6.92 10.07 9.86
C THR A 93 -8.31 9.58 9.48
N TYR A 94 -8.49 8.27 9.46
CA TYR A 94 -9.79 7.63 9.29
C TYR A 94 -10.03 6.61 10.40
N SER A 95 -11.29 6.41 10.77
CA SER A 95 -11.65 5.35 11.71
C SER A 95 -11.70 4.02 10.99
N ILE A 96 -11.22 2.99 11.67
CA ILE A 96 -11.36 1.59 11.24
C ILE A 96 -12.04 0.85 12.36
N SER A 97 -13.22 0.31 12.10
CA SER A 97 -13.93 -0.54 13.05
C SER A 97 -13.80 -1.98 12.58
N ARG A 98 -13.31 -2.86 13.47
CA ARG A 98 -13.13 -4.29 13.19
C ARG A 98 -14.02 -5.10 14.10
N ALA A 99 -14.74 -6.08 13.55
CA ALA A 99 -15.48 -7.06 14.34
C ALA A 99 -15.20 -8.45 13.79
N ALA A 100 -15.29 -9.45 14.65
CA ALA A 100 -15.23 -10.84 14.22
C ALA A 100 -16.16 -11.69 15.09
N PHE A 101 -16.86 -12.63 14.45
CA PHE A 101 -17.73 -13.58 15.14
C PHE A 101 -17.79 -14.89 14.35
N ASN A 102 -18.22 -15.95 15.01
CA ASN A 102 -18.42 -17.25 14.36
C ASN A 102 -19.87 -17.41 13.95
N ALA A 103 -20.12 -17.88 12.73
CA ALA A 103 -21.44 -18.20 12.21
C ALA A 103 -21.40 -19.52 11.44
N SER A 104 -22.51 -20.24 11.47
CA SER A 104 -22.72 -21.43 10.64
C SER A 104 -23.40 -21.01 9.35
N LEU A 105 -22.62 -20.87 8.28
CA LEU A 105 -23.09 -20.37 6.98
C LEU A 105 -22.96 -21.45 5.91
N LEU A 106 -24.02 -21.62 5.11
CA LEU A 106 -23.96 -22.37 3.86
C LEU A 106 -23.72 -21.39 2.71
N VAL A 107 -22.48 -21.36 2.20
CA VAL A 107 -22.12 -20.50 1.07
C VAL A 107 -22.61 -21.15 -0.22
N THR A 108 -23.82 -20.82 -0.64
CA THR A 108 -24.42 -21.30 -1.89
C THR A 108 -24.23 -20.28 -3.02
N LYS A 109 -24.35 -20.73 -4.27
CA LYS A 109 -24.32 -19.83 -5.43
C LYS A 109 -25.43 -18.80 -5.38
N ASP A 110 -26.64 -19.22 -5.01
CA ASP A 110 -27.80 -18.33 -4.87
C ASP A 110 -27.59 -17.22 -3.85
N ALA A 111 -27.01 -17.54 -2.68
CA ALA A 111 -26.70 -16.52 -1.68
C ALA A 111 -25.69 -15.50 -2.21
N ILE A 112 -24.66 -15.95 -2.94
CA ILE A 112 -23.68 -15.06 -3.58
C ILE A 112 -24.34 -14.17 -4.64
N GLU A 113 -25.23 -14.71 -5.48
CA GLU A 113 -25.94 -13.93 -6.50
C GLU A 113 -26.91 -12.92 -5.88
N ARG A 114 -27.59 -13.27 -4.77
CA ARG A 114 -28.39 -12.30 -3.99
C ARG A 114 -27.52 -11.16 -3.45
N LEU A 115 -26.38 -11.48 -2.83
CA LEU A 115 -25.44 -10.48 -2.33
C LEU A 115 -24.97 -9.54 -3.45
N LYS A 116 -24.65 -10.07 -4.64
CA LYS A 116 -24.29 -9.25 -5.81
C LYS A 116 -25.43 -8.34 -6.24
N ALA A 117 -26.66 -8.85 -6.29
CA ALA A 117 -27.86 -8.06 -6.62
C ALA A 117 -28.10 -6.93 -5.60
N GLU A 118 -27.73 -7.14 -4.34
CA GLU A 118 -27.77 -6.15 -3.26
C GLU A 118 -26.53 -5.23 -3.21
N GLY A 119 -25.69 -5.26 -4.25
CA GLY A 119 -24.57 -4.34 -4.45
C GLY A 119 -23.25 -4.74 -3.79
N TRP A 120 -23.14 -5.97 -3.26
CA TRP A 120 -21.85 -6.49 -2.78
C TRP A 120 -20.94 -6.89 -3.95
N LYS A 121 -19.70 -6.39 -3.93
CA LYS A 121 -18.64 -6.82 -4.86
C LYS A 121 -17.80 -7.91 -4.20
N THR A 122 -17.49 -8.98 -4.93
CA THR A 122 -16.65 -10.08 -4.43
C THR A 122 -15.43 -10.33 -5.32
N LEU A 123 -14.31 -10.71 -4.69
CA LEU A 123 -13.06 -11.05 -5.38
C LEU A 123 -12.91 -12.56 -5.62
N ASP A 124 -13.31 -13.36 -4.63
CA ASP A 124 -13.02 -14.79 -4.54
C ASP A 124 -14.18 -15.60 -3.91
N ASN A 125 -15.40 -15.05 -3.92
CA ASN A 125 -16.60 -15.60 -3.27
C ASN A 125 -16.49 -15.79 -1.74
N SER A 126 -15.39 -15.34 -1.12
CA SER A 126 -15.19 -15.37 0.34
C SER A 126 -15.02 -13.98 0.93
N THR A 127 -14.58 -13.01 0.13
CA THR A 127 -14.45 -11.61 0.51
C THR A 127 -15.46 -10.75 -0.24
N PHE A 128 -16.23 -9.95 0.50
CA PHE A 128 -17.32 -9.12 0.01
C PHE A 128 -17.12 -7.67 0.45
N THR A 129 -17.34 -6.73 -0.46
CA THR A 129 -17.16 -5.29 -0.22
C THR A 129 -18.37 -4.49 -0.66
N ARG A 130 -18.84 -3.57 0.20
CA ARG A 130 -19.95 -2.65 -0.08
C ARG A 130 -19.77 -1.38 0.74
N ASN A 131 -19.74 -0.22 0.08
CA ASN A 131 -19.74 1.11 0.73
C ASN A 131 -18.69 1.29 1.86
N GLY A 132 -17.45 0.81 1.68
CA GLY A 132 -16.40 0.94 2.70
C GLY A 132 -16.44 -0.11 3.83
N ILE A 133 -17.35 -1.09 3.73
CA ILE A 133 -17.44 -2.25 4.61
C ILE A 133 -16.95 -3.47 3.83
N THR A 134 -16.07 -4.24 4.46
CA THR A 134 -15.53 -5.50 3.97
C THR A 134 -15.93 -6.61 4.92
N ILE A 135 -16.50 -7.69 4.39
CA ILE A 135 -16.81 -8.92 5.12
C ILE A 135 -16.04 -10.06 4.48
N ALA A 136 -15.21 -10.76 5.27
CA ALA A 136 -14.47 -11.93 4.85
C ALA A 136 -14.96 -13.18 5.61
N LEU A 137 -15.14 -14.27 4.87
CA LEU A 137 -15.56 -15.57 5.38
C LEU A 137 -14.33 -16.47 5.51
N VAL A 138 -13.89 -16.72 6.74
CA VAL A 138 -12.71 -17.55 7.03
C VAL A 138 -13.16 -18.86 7.68
N PRO A 139 -13.03 -20.02 7.02
CA PRO A 139 -13.32 -21.32 7.63
C PRO A 139 -12.52 -21.52 8.92
N VAL A 140 -13.15 -22.02 10.00
CA VAL A 140 -12.51 -22.19 11.32
C VAL A 140 -12.26 -23.65 11.61
N GLY A 141 -11.03 -24.10 11.39
CA GLY A 141 -10.69 -25.52 11.56
C GLY A 141 -11.57 -26.42 10.69
N GLY A 142 -11.46 -27.72 10.89
CA GLY A 142 -12.29 -28.65 10.13
C GLY A 142 -11.86 -30.10 10.26
N GLU A 143 -12.82 -30.98 10.01
CA GLU A 143 -12.60 -32.42 9.81
C GLU A 143 -12.05 -32.74 8.41
N CYS A 144 -12.09 -31.78 7.48
CA CYS A 144 -11.60 -31.93 6.11
C CYS A 144 -10.94 -30.66 5.55
N THR A 145 -10.09 -30.84 4.54
CA THR A 145 -9.52 -29.77 3.71
C THR A 145 -9.87 -29.94 2.23
N SER A 146 -10.26 -31.14 1.82
CA SER A 146 -10.67 -31.48 0.47
C SER A 146 -11.77 -32.53 0.48
N ASP A 147 -12.51 -32.66 -0.64
CA ASP A 147 -13.54 -33.69 -0.80
C ASP A 147 -13.01 -35.11 -0.58
N ALA A 148 -11.72 -35.35 -0.81
CA ALA A 148 -11.08 -36.66 -0.61
C ALA A 148 -10.96 -37.08 0.86
N ASP A 149 -11.09 -36.13 1.78
CA ASP A 149 -11.05 -36.37 3.23
C ASP A 149 -12.41 -36.88 3.76
N CYS A 150 -13.45 -36.87 2.91
CA CYS A 150 -14.83 -37.23 3.26
C CYS A 150 -15.25 -38.54 2.59
N ALA A 151 -16.13 -39.29 3.24
CA ALA A 151 -16.72 -40.50 2.67
C ALA A 151 -18.15 -40.74 3.14
N THR A 152 -18.89 -41.50 2.34
CA THR A 152 -20.22 -41.99 2.67
C THR A 152 -20.13 -43.21 3.58
N GLY A 153 -20.97 -43.27 4.61
CA GLY A 153 -21.08 -44.37 5.57
C GLY A 153 -22.53 -44.59 6.01
N GLY A 154 -22.72 -45.40 7.05
CA GLY A 154 -24.04 -45.85 7.49
C GLY A 154 -24.60 -47.00 6.65
N CYS A 155 -25.58 -47.72 7.20
CA CYS A 155 -26.08 -48.95 6.59
C CYS A 155 -26.83 -48.70 5.27
N SER A 156 -27.43 -47.52 5.09
CA SER A 156 -28.13 -47.12 3.85
C SER A 156 -27.33 -46.10 3.03
N GLY A 157 -26.06 -45.84 3.38
CA GLY A 157 -25.25 -44.79 2.75
C GLY A 157 -25.68 -43.37 3.11
N GLU A 158 -26.42 -43.20 4.21
CA GLU A 158 -27.07 -41.94 4.60
C GLU A 158 -26.14 -40.94 5.32
N VAL A 159 -24.96 -41.38 5.74
CA VAL A 159 -24.01 -40.59 6.51
C VAL A 159 -22.92 -40.04 5.61
N CYS A 160 -22.68 -38.74 5.66
CA CYS A 160 -21.45 -38.13 5.15
C CYS A 160 -20.58 -37.70 6.33
N ALA A 161 -19.37 -38.25 6.41
CA ALA A 161 -18.47 -38.06 7.53
C ALA A 161 -17.00 -38.09 7.08
N PRO A 162 -16.04 -37.77 7.97
CA PRO A 162 -14.63 -37.93 7.68
C PRO A 162 -14.33 -39.38 7.30
N LYS A 163 -13.44 -39.57 6.32
CA LYS A 163 -13.24 -40.86 5.66
C LYS A 163 -12.95 -42.02 6.61
N LYS A 164 -12.23 -41.77 7.71
CA LYS A 164 -11.93 -42.77 8.74
C LYS A 164 -13.17 -43.14 9.55
N GLU A 165 -13.93 -42.13 9.98
CA GLU A 165 -15.12 -42.29 10.81
C GLU A 165 -16.28 -42.92 10.03
N ALA A 166 -16.45 -42.55 8.76
CA ALA A 166 -17.50 -43.09 7.89
C ALA A 166 -17.48 -44.63 7.80
N MET A 167 -16.30 -45.25 7.91
CA MET A 167 -16.12 -46.71 7.91
C MET A 167 -16.50 -47.38 9.23
N GLU A 168 -16.52 -46.62 10.33
CA GLU A 168 -16.76 -47.11 11.69
C GLU A 168 -18.19 -46.83 12.16
N ILE A 169 -18.89 -45.88 11.52
CA ILE A 169 -20.27 -45.51 11.86
C ILE A 169 -21.24 -46.63 11.44
N VAL A 170 -21.84 -47.27 12.45
CA VAL A 170 -22.93 -48.24 12.27
C VAL A 170 -24.26 -47.57 12.64
N THR A 171 -25.11 -47.37 11.64
CA THR A 171 -26.49 -46.88 11.83
C THR A 171 -27.48 -48.04 11.77
N PRO A 172 -28.70 -47.89 12.33
CA PRO A 172 -29.78 -48.83 12.06
C PRO A 172 -30.04 -48.94 10.54
N CYS A 173 -30.17 -50.16 10.03
CA CYS A 173 -30.49 -50.43 8.61
C CYS A 173 -31.96 -50.12 8.29
N VAL A 174 -32.35 -48.86 8.47
CA VAL A 174 -33.68 -48.33 8.19
C VAL A 174 -33.57 -47.39 7.01
N TYR A 175 -34.20 -47.79 5.91
CA TYR A 175 -34.30 -46.97 4.72
C TYR A 175 -35.45 -45.97 4.86
N ARG A 176 -35.20 -44.69 4.55
CA ARG A 176 -36.22 -43.64 4.49
C ARG A 176 -36.36 -43.17 3.05
N GLU A 177 -37.57 -42.89 2.60
CA GLU A 177 -37.84 -42.49 1.21
C GLU A 177 -36.99 -41.29 0.75
N TRP A 178 -36.75 -40.31 1.64
CA TRP A 178 -35.92 -39.16 1.28
C TRP A 178 -34.45 -39.52 0.98
N TYR A 179 -33.96 -40.71 1.35
CA TYR A 179 -32.59 -41.14 1.03
C TYR A 179 -32.36 -41.23 -0.47
N ASP A 180 -33.40 -41.38 -1.30
CA ASP A 180 -33.29 -41.31 -2.76
C ASP A 180 -32.67 -39.98 -3.22
N CYS A 181 -32.92 -38.88 -2.48
CA CYS A 181 -32.33 -37.58 -2.76
C CYS A 181 -30.79 -37.59 -2.66
N LEU A 182 -30.18 -38.49 -1.89
CA LEU A 182 -28.72 -38.55 -1.73
C LEU A 182 -28.00 -38.87 -3.04
N SER A 183 -28.68 -39.51 -4.00
CA SER A 183 -28.15 -39.75 -5.34
C SER A 183 -27.95 -38.46 -6.16
N LEU A 184 -28.60 -37.37 -5.77
CA LEU A 184 -28.52 -36.04 -6.40
C LEU A 184 -27.36 -35.20 -5.84
N THR A 185 -26.58 -35.74 -4.91
CA THR A 185 -25.47 -35.03 -4.26
C THR A 185 -24.27 -35.95 -4.05
N ASN A 186 -23.18 -35.38 -3.55
CA ASN A 186 -21.99 -36.10 -3.15
C ASN A 186 -21.58 -35.69 -1.74
N CYS A 187 -21.04 -36.64 -0.99
CA CYS A 187 -20.35 -36.35 0.26
C CYS A 187 -19.02 -35.66 -0.04
N GLY A 188 -18.78 -34.49 0.57
CA GLY A 188 -17.57 -33.71 0.33
C GLY A 188 -17.32 -32.66 1.40
N CYS A 189 -16.25 -31.90 1.23
CA CYS A 189 -15.79 -30.93 2.22
C CYS A 189 -16.43 -29.56 1.95
N VAL A 190 -17.27 -29.11 2.88
CA VAL A 190 -17.93 -27.80 2.85
C VAL A 190 -17.56 -27.04 4.12
N ASN A 191 -16.84 -25.93 3.97
CA ASN A 191 -16.41 -25.07 5.08
C ASN A 191 -15.69 -25.83 6.21
N GLY A 192 -14.84 -26.79 5.84
CA GLY A 192 -14.07 -27.61 6.78
C GLY A 192 -14.85 -28.79 7.37
N ILE A 193 -16.10 -29.03 6.95
CA ILE A 193 -16.91 -30.16 7.42
C ILE A 193 -17.29 -31.10 6.27
N CYS A 194 -17.18 -32.40 6.48
CA CYS A 194 -17.74 -33.41 5.61
C CYS A 194 -19.26 -33.41 5.72
N THR A 195 -19.90 -33.02 4.63
CA THR A 195 -21.34 -32.99 4.53
C THR A 195 -21.80 -33.23 3.09
N TRP A 196 -23.09 -33.48 2.93
CA TRP A 196 -23.72 -33.58 1.62
C TRP A 196 -23.68 -32.22 0.93
N LYS A 197 -23.05 -32.14 -0.24
CA LYS A 197 -22.83 -30.85 -0.93
C LYS A 197 -24.18 -30.24 -1.37
N PRO A 198 -24.48 -29.00 -0.97
CA PRO A 198 -25.72 -28.35 -1.36
C PRO A 198 -25.78 -28.15 -2.89
N ASN A 199 -26.94 -28.45 -3.46
CA ASN A 199 -27.31 -28.10 -4.84
C ASN A 199 -28.84 -28.07 -4.96
N ASP A 200 -29.35 -27.39 -5.99
CA ASP A 200 -30.77 -27.07 -6.12
C ASP A 200 -31.65 -28.31 -6.24
N ASP A 201 -31.21 -29.32 -7.00
CA ASP A 201 -31.96 -30.57 -7.20
C ASP A 201 -32.05 -31.37 -5.89
N PHE A 202 -30.92 -31.47 -5.17
CA PHE A 202 -30.86 -32.15 -3.88
C PHE A 202 -31.72 -31.46 -2.82
N GLU A 203 -31.59 -30.14 -2.68
CA GLU A 203 -32.37 -29.39 -1.69
C GLU A 203 -33.87 -29.41 -2.00
N SER A 204 -34.25 -29.37 -3.28
CA SER A 204 -35.66 -29.46 -3.70
C SER A 204 -36.24 -30.82 -3.39
N CYS A 205 -35.51 -31.90 -3.69
CA CYS A 205 -35.91 -33.27 -3.35
C CYS A 205 -36.13 -33.43 -1.84
N LEU A 206 -35.21 -32.93 -1.00
CA LEU A 206 -35.39 -32.97 0.45
C LEU A 206 -36.69 -32.28 0.90
N ARG A 207 -36.98 -31.09 0.36
CA ARG A 207 -38.20 -30.34 0.67
C ARG A 207 -39.47 -31.06 0.21
N GLU A 208 -39.45 -31.71 -0.95
CA GLU A 208 -40.57 -32.53 -1.45
C GLU A 208 -40.90 -33.70 -0.51
N HIS A 209 -39.89 -34.30 0.10
CA HIS A 209 -40.06 -35.32 1.14
C HIS A 209 -40.28 -34.77 2.55
N GLY A 210 -40.53 -33.46 2.70
CA GLY A 210 -40.78 -32.80 3.99
C GLY A 210 -39.54 -32.75 4.91
N VAL A 211 -38.34 -32.87 4.35
CA VAL A 211 -37.07 -32.77 5.07
C VAL A 211 -36.48 -31.39 4.86
N GLU A 212 -36.20 -30.70 5.96
CA GLU A 212 -35.52 -29.41 5.90
C GLU A 212 -34.02 -29.60 5.54
N PRO A 213 -33.50 -28.95 4.48
CA PRO A 213 -32.12 -29.16 4.03
C PRO A 213 -31.06 -28.94 5.10
N SER A 214 -31.26 -27.99 6.01
CA SER A 214 -30.37 -27.68 7.14
C SER A 214 -30.17 -28.85 8.12
N ARG A 215 -31.09 -29.83 8.14
CA ARG A 215 -30.99 -31.03 8.98
C ARG A 215 -30.09 -32.11 8.39
N VAL A 216 -29.81 -32.04 7.10
CA VAL A 216 -29.01 -33.01 6.34
C VAL A 216 -27.66 -32.40 5.93
N ILE A 217 -27.67 -31.12 5.55
CA ILE A 217 -26.52 -30.36 5.09
C ILE A 217 -25.98 -29.55 6.26
N ARG A 218 -24.83 -29.97 6.81
CA ARG A 218 -24.17 -29.33 7.94
C ARG A 218 -23.37 -28.12 7.46
N ALA A 219 -23.74 -26.94 7.95
CA ALA A 219 -22.93 -25.74 7.78
C ALA A 219 -21.73 -25.78 8.73
N GLY A 220 -20.52 -25.84 8.17
CA GLY A 220 -19.30 -25.61 8.95
C GLY A 220 -19.29 -24.26 9.66
N THR A 221 -18.49 -24.14 10.72
CA THR A 221 -18.29 -22.86 11.41
C THR A 221 -17.33 -22.00 10.60
N ILE A 222 -17.78 -20.79 10.25
CA ILE A 222 -16.99 -19.77 9.57
C ILE A 222 -16.82 -18.59 10.53
N ARG A 223 -15.61 -18.06 10.60
CA ARG A 223 -15.32 -16.78 11.24
C ARG A 223 -15.59 -15.69 10.22
N VAL A 224 -16.61 -14.91 10.51
CA VAL A 224 -16.97 -13.71 9.76
C VAL A 224 -16.11 -12.58 10.29
N GLU A 225 -15.19 -12.09 9.48
CA GLU A 225 -14.39 -10.91 9.78
C GLU A 225 -15.01 -9.68 9.10
N VAL A 226 -15.23 -8.61 9.85
CA VAL A 226 -15.81 -7.35 9.40
C VAL A 226 -14.78 -6.25 9.56
N VAL A 227 -14.54 -5.47 8.51
CA VAL A 227 -13.69 -4.28 8.52
C VAL A 227 -14.47 -3.14 7.89
N ALA A 228 -14.69 -2.06 8.63
CA ALA A 228 -15.37 -0.87 8.15
C ALA A 228 -14.47 0.36 8.25
N VAL A 229 -14.47 1.20 7.22
CA VAL A 229 -13.65 2.41 7.13
C VAL A 229 -14.55 3.64 7.09
N ASN A 230 -14.37 4.56 8.04
CA ASN A 230 -15.19 5.78 8.19
C ASN A 230 -16.70 5.48 8.25
N LYS A 231 -17.08 4.48 9.03
CA LYS A 231 -18.48 4.07 9.23
C LYS A 231 -18.86 4.14 10.69
N ASP A 232 -20.09 4.54 10.95
CA ASP A 232 -20.66 4.42 12.28
C ASP A 232 -21.13 2.99 12.55
N ARG A 233 -21.39 2.71 13.83
CA ARG A 233 -21.75 1.38 14.30
C ARG A 233 -23.06 0.88 13.68
N GLU A 234 -24.05 1.76 13.50
CA GLU A 234 -25.38 1.40 13.00
C GLU A 234 -25.32 1.01 11.52
N GLU A 235 -24.54 1.75 10.72
CA GLU A 235 -24.25 1.41 9.33
C GLU A 235 -23.60 0.02 9.21
N VAL A 236 -22.65 -0.30 10.10
CA VAL A 236 -21.96 -1.60 10.05
C VAL A 236 -22.85 -2.74 10.51
N GLU A 237 -23.60 -2.57 11.60
CA GLU A 237 -24.55 -3.57 12.08
C GLU A 237 -25.66 -3.84 11.06
N GLY A 238 -26.19 -2.79 10.41
CA GLY A 238 -27.16 -2.91 9.32
C GLY A 238 -26.60 -3.69 8.13
N ALA A 239 -25.37 -3.37 7.69
CA ALA A 239 -24.75 -4.08 6.58
C ALA A 239 -24.45 -5.55 6.90
N VAL A 240 -24.05 -5.87 8.12
CA VAL A 240 -23.84 -7.27 8.56
C VAL A 240 -25.18 -8.01 8.63
N LYS A 241 -26.25 -7.36 9.10
CA LYS A 241 -27.59 -7.95 9.13
C LYS A 241 -28.09 -8.28 7.73
N ASP A 242 -27.98 -7.34 6.78
CA ASP A 242 -28.32 -7.58 5.37
C ASP A 242 -27.52 -8.76 4.81
N PHE A 243 -26.20 -8.75 5.05
CA PHE A 243 -25.30 -9.78 4.56
C PHE A 243 -25.69 -11.17 5.06
N LEU A 244 -25.98 -11.31 6.35
CA LEU A 244 -26.43 -12.56 6.95
C LEU A 244 -27.84 -12.96 6.46
N GLY A 245 -28.70 -11.98 6.16
CA GLY A 245 -30.02 -12.19 5.57
C GLY A 245 -29.98 -12.93 4.24
N ALA A 246 -28.94 -12.71 3.41
CA ALA A 246 -28.75 -13.45 2.15
C ALA A 246 -28.58 -14.97 2.37
N PHE A 247 -28.12 -15.37 3.56
CA PHE A 247 -27.98 -16.76 3.98
C PHE A 247 -29.17 -17.27 4.81
N GLY A 248 -30.27 -16.50 4.89
CA GLY A 248 -31.46 -16.86 5.66
C GLY A 248 -31.31 -16.69 7.17
N ILE A 249 -30.28 -15.96 7.64
CA ILE A 249 -30.05 -15.72 9.06
C ILE A 249 -30.69 -14.39 9.46
N SER A 250 -31.63 -14.45 10.39
CA SER A 250 -32.40 -13.29 10.87
C SER A 250 -32.06 -12.86 12.30
N CYS A 251 -30.99 -13.41 12.91
CA CYS A 251 -30.63 -13.06 14.28
C CYS A 251 -29.85 -11.74 14.35
N ASP A 252 -30.15 -10.95 15.38
CA ASP A 252 -29.37 -9.76 15.69
C ASP A 252 -28.02 -10.20 16.27
N THR A 253 -26.96 -10.03 15.49
CA THR A 253 -25.60 -10.39 15.91
C THR A 253 -25.02 -9.25 16.73
N VAL A 254 -24.71 -9.50 18.00
CA VAL A 254 -24.01 -8.52 18.84
C VAL A 254 -22.56 -8.45 18.39
N LEU A 255 -22.18 -7.35 17.74
CA LEU A 255 -20.82 -7.12 17.27
C LEU A 255 -19.99 -6.41 18.35
N SER A 256 -18.86 -7.05 18.70
CA SER A 256 -17.81 -6.45 19.52
C SER A 256 -16.78 -5.80 18.61
N PHE A 257 -16.82 -4.47 18.55
CA PHE A 257 -15.91 -3.69 17.71
C PHE A 257 -14.59 -3.41 18.42
N VAL A 258 -13.50 -3.56 17.68
CA VAL A 258 -12.18 -3.02 17.99
C VAL A 258 -11.99 -1.82 17.07
N GLU A 259 -11.95 -0.63 17.69
CA GLU A 259 -11.68 0.62 16.98
C GLU A 259 -10.18 0.82 16.82
N ASP A 260 -9.78 1.22 15.62
CA ASP A 260 -8.42 1.59 15.27
C ASP A 260 -8.45 2.88 14.44
N THR A 261 -7.31 3.57 14.36
CA THR A 261 -7.15 4.77 13.56
C THR A 261 -6.16 4.52 12.44
N GLY A 262 -6.66 4.53 11.21
CA GLY A 262 -5.84 4.53 10.02
C GLY A 262 -5.29 5.94 9.76
N ARG A 263 -4.13 5.99 9.10
CA ARG A 263 -3.59 7.22 8.52
C ARG A 263 -3.19 6.95 7.09
N GLU A 264 -3.69 7.77 6.17
CA GLU A 264 -3.28 7.75 4.78
C GLU A 264 -2.85 9.15 4.33
N PRO A 265 -1.84 9.23 3.45
CA PRO A 265 -1.51 10.48 2.80
C PRO A 265 -2.50 10.73 1.68
N VAL A 266 -3.12 11.91 1.70
CA VAL A 266 -3.95 12.40 0.60
C VAL A 266 -3.35 13.68 0.03
N PRO A 267 -3.56 13.96 -1.25
CA PRO A 267 -3.08 15.20 -1.84
C PRO A 267 -3.92 16.38 -1.32
N ARG A 268 -3.25 17.48 -0.95
CA ARG A 268 -3.92 18.74 -0.55
C ARG A 268 -4.66 19.43 -1.69
N VAL A 269 -4.33 19.05 -2.93
CA VAL A 269 -4.92 19.55 -4.15
C VAL A 269 -5.38 18.36 -4.96
N ASP A 270 -6.61 18.39 -5.47
CA ASP A 270 -7.07 17.37 -6.41
C ASP A 270 -6.15 17.36 -7.65
N PRO A 271 -5.43 16.25 -7.93
CA PRO A 271 -4.54 16.14 -9.08
C PRO A 271 -5.23 16.39 -10.42
N GLY A 272 -6.54 16.17 -10.52
CA GLY A 272 -7.34 16.46 -11.73
C GLY A 272 -7.50 17.95 -12.02
N THR A 273 -7.25 18.82 -11.03
CA THR A 273 -7.38 20.29 -11.16
C THR A 273 -6.08 20.99 -11.55
N VAL A 274 -4.95 20.27 -11.59
CA VAL A 274 -3.62 20.81 -11.88
C VAL A 274 -2.93 20.01 -12.96
N ASN A 275 -2.31 20.69 -13.92
CA ASN A 275 -1.72 20.05 -15.09
C ASN A 275 -0.21 19.79 -14.87
N ALA A 276 0.17 18.53 -14.75
CA ALA A 276 1.57 18.11 -14.57
C ALA A 276 2.50 18.56 -15.72
N SER A 277 2.01 18.51 -16.96
CA SER A 277 2.76 18.90 -18.16
C SER A 277 3.09 20.39 -18.16
N ALA A 278 2.09 21.22 -17.89
CA ALA A 278 2.27 22.67 -17.79
C ALA A 278 3.17 23.03 -16.60
N ALA A 279 2.96 22.40 -15.44
CA ALA A 279 3.77 22.66 -14.25
C ALA A 279 5.26 22.37 -14.50
N VAL A 280 5.61 21.18 -15.00
CA VAL A 280 7.01 20.82 -15.29
C VAL A 280 7.61 21.74 -16.36
N ARG A 281 6.86 22.11 -17.39
CA ARG A 281 7.33 23.06 -18.41
C ARG A 281 7.71 24.40 -17.77
N THR A 282 6.80 25.00 -17.02
CA THR A 282 7.02 26.30 -16.38
C THR A 282 8.23 26.29 -15.46
N GLU A 283 8.43 25.23 -14.67
CA GLU A 283 9.59 25.17 -13.77
C GLU A 283 10.92 25.01 -14.54
N LEU A 284 10.96 24.20 -15.60
CA LEU A 284 12.17 24.04 -16.41
C LEU A 284 12.51 25.32 -17.19
N GLU A 285 11.50 26.04 -17.69
CA GLU A 285 11.66 27.36 -18.33
C GLU A 285 12.23 28.37 -17.33
N TRP A 286 11.69 28.45 -16.12
CA TRP A 286 12.20 29.34 -15.08
C TRP A 286 13.66 29.01 -14.67
N LEU A 287 13.99 27.72 -14.53
CA LEU A 287 15.37 27.29 -14.26
C LEU A 287 16.34 27.65 -15.39
N LYS A 288 15.86 27.64 -16.64
CA LYS A 288 16.63 28.07 -17.80
C LYS A 288 16.83 29.59 -17.82
N GLU A 289 15.76 30.36 -17.61
CA GLU A 289 15.78 31.83 -17.57
C GLU A 289 16.67 32.36 -16.45
N GLY A 290 16.71 31.68 -15.30
CA GLY A 290 17.58 32.00 -14.18
C GLY A 290 19.06 31.61 -14.36
N ASP A 291 19.46 31.11 -15.54
CA ASP A 291 20.77 30.51 -15.81
C ASP A 291 21.16 29.38 -14.83
N ILE A 292 20.18 28.75 -14.17
CA ILE A 292 20.44 27.61 -13.27
C ILE A 292 20.73 26.37 -14.10
N VAL A 293 20.00 26.18 -15.20
CA VAL A 293 20.14 25.02 -16.10
C VAL A 293 20.27 25.49 -17.55
N ARG A 294 21.32 25.06 -18.24
CA ARG A 294 21.46 25.23 -19.69
C ARG A 294 20.86 24.02 -20.41
N ILE A 295 19.63 24.16 -20.88
CA ILE A 295 18.85 23.14 -21.59
C ILE A 295 18.17 23.75 -22.83
N ASP A 296 18.00 22.93 -23.88
CA ASP A 296 17.31 23.32 -25.11
C ASP A 296 15.78 23.35 -24.93
N GLU A 297 15.11 24.31 -25.56
CA GLU A 297 13.64 24.44 -25.52
C GLU A 297 12.93 23.19 -26.06
N ASN A 298 13.52 22.54 -27.07
CA ASN A 298 12.99 21.30 -27.62
C ASN A 298 13.03 20.13 -26.62
N ASP A 299 14.04 20.10 -25.74
CA ASP A 299 14.09 19.11 -24.66
C ASP A 299 13.06 19.40 -23.58
N ILE A 300 12.90 20.68 -23.17
CA ILE A 300 11.81 21.10 -22.27
C ILE A 300 10.46 20.68 -22.84
N ALA A 301 10.20 20.95 -24.12
CA ALA A 301 8.95 20.60 -24.78
C ALA A 301 8.70 19.08 -24.76
N ARG A 302 9.72 18.26 -25.02
CA ARG A 302 9.63 16.79 -24.97
C ARG A 302 9.38 16.27 -23.56
N ILE A 303 10.10 16.78 -22.56
CA ILE A 303 9.91 16.40 -21.14
C ILE A 303 8.49 16.74 -20.69
N ALA A 304 8.01 17.95 -21.01
CA ALA A 304 6.67 18.40 -20.65
C ALA A 304 5.58 17.48 -21.21
N VAL A 305 5.69 17.01 -22.45
CA VAL A 305 4.71 16.08 -23.06
C VAL A 305 4.64 14.74 -22.31
N LEU A 306 5.74 14.30 -21.69
CA LEU A 306 5.81 13.05 -20.94
C LEU A 306 5.30 13.18 -19.50
N ALA A 307 5.35 14.38 -18.93
CA ALA A 307 5.07 14.65 -17.53
C ALA A 307 3.61 14.29 -17.15
N ARG A 308 3.48 13.37 -16.19
CA ARG A 308 2.22 12.91 -15.60
C ARG A 308 2.42 12.68 -14.12
N TRP A 309 1.43 13.03 -13.29
CA TRP A 309 1.45 12.68 -11.87
C TRP A 309 1.72 11.18 -11.70
N GLY A 310 2.67 10.82 -10.84
CA GLY A 310 3.16 9.45 -10.69
C GLY A 310 4.48 9.16 -11.40
N PHE A 311 4.94 10.04 -12.29
CA PHE A 311 6.25 9.91 -12.95
C PHE A 311 7.35 10.53 -12.09
N ALA A 312 7.46 10.05 -10.86
CA ALA A 312 8.46 10.45 -9.88
C ALA A 312 9.06 9.24 -9.16
N GLY A 313 10.16 9.47 -8.43
CA GLY A 313 10.85 8.44 -7.67
C GLY A 313 11.58 7.42 -8.54
N HIS A 314 12.15 6.42 -7.87
CA HIS A 314 13.15 5.51 -8.47
C HIS A 314 12.65 4.78 -9.73
N ASN A 315 11.38 4.36 -9.74
CA ASN A 315 10.85 3.54 -10.84
C ASN A 315 10.36 4.35 -12.04
N SER A 316 9.96 5.62 -11.84
CA SER A 316 9.15 6.33 -12.83
C SER A 316 9.63 7.73 -13.18
N LYS A 317 10.69 8.24 -12.53
CA LYS A 317 11.32 9.51 -12.90
C LYS A 317 11.65 9.55 -14.40
N ILE A 318 11.47 10.72 -15.00
CA ILE A 318 11.74 10.98 -16.41
C ILE A 318 13.23 11.29 -16.56
N GLY A 319 13.89 10.68 -17.52
CA GLY A 319 15.29 10.96 -17.81
C GLY A 319 15.65 10.64 -19.25
N TRP A 320 16.87 10.97 -19.64
CA TRP A 320 17.47 10.58 -20.90
C TRP A 320 18.02 9.16 -20.76
N TYR A 321 17.28 8.20 -21.31
CA TYR A 321 17.58 6.78 -21.17
C TYR A 321 17.58 6.08 -22.51
N GLU A 322 18.29 4.95 -22.56
CA GLU A 322 18.24 4.05 -23.70
C GLU A 322 16.87 3.36 -23.74
N THR A 323 16.21 3.42 -24.90
CA THR A 323 14.95 2.75 -25.19
C THR A 323 15.19 1.28 -25.49
N LYS A 324 14.10 0.49 -25.54
CA LYS A 324 14.17 -0.94 -25.91
C LYS A 324 14.74 -1.17 -27.31
N ASP A 325 14.61 -0.18 -28.19
CA ASP A 325 15.12 -0.23 -29.57
C ASP A 325 16.58 0.25 -29.68
N GLY A 326 17.25 0.53 -28.56
CA GLY A 326 18.65 0.94 -28.50
C GLY A 326 18.90 2.42 -28.82
N THR A 327 17.85 3.22 -28.98
CA THR A 327 17.96 4.68 -29.19
C THR A 327 17.90 5.43 -27.86
N GLN A 328 18.48 6.63 -27.79
CA GLN A 328 18.39 7.48 -26.60
C GLN A 328 17.19 8.43 -26.70
N ALA A 329 16.38 8.53 -25.66
CA ALA A 329 15.23 9.42 -25.62
C ALA A 329 14.88 9.86 -24.19
N TRP A 330 14.15 10.96 -24.08
CA TRP A 330 13.44 11.29 -22.84
C TRP A 330 12.32 10.27 -22.64
N ILE A 331 12.38 9.47 -21.58
CA ILE A 331 11.36 8.48 -21.22
C ILE A 331 11.32 8.31 -19.70
N PRO A 332 10.20 7.84 -19.13
CA PRO A 332 10.20 7.41 -17.72
C PRO A 332 11.06 6.16 -17.54
N TYR A 333 11.75 6.05 -16.41
CA TYR A 333 12.77 5.03 -16.16
C TYR A 333 12.27 3.59 -16.38
N HIS A 334 11.06 3.25 -15.93
CA HIS A 334 10.45 1.93 -16.16
C HIS A 334 10.28 1.51 -17.63
N ARG A 335 10.41 2.44 -18.59
CA ARG A 335 10.35 2.14 -20.03
C ARG A 335 11.72 2.02 -20.68
N SER A 336 12.79 2.27 -19.94
CA SER A 336 14.16 2.10 -20.43
C SER A 336 14.44 0.64 -20.81
N ARG A 337 15.58 0.42 -21.48
CA ARG A 337 15.98 -0.90 -21.99
C ARG A 337 16.03 -1.96 -20.88
N ASN A 338 16.65 -1.64 -19.75
CA ASN A 338 16.87 -2.57 -18.63
C ASN A 338 16.70 -1.84 -17.27
N PRO A 339 15.46 -1.53 -16.84
CA PRO A 339 15.25 -0.83 -15.58
C PRO A 339 15.40 -1.75 -14.37
N GLU A 340 16.11 -1.28 -13.34
CA GLU A 340 16.19 -1.95 -12.05
C GLU A 340 15.09 -1.43 -11.13
N LEU A 341 13.91 -2.07 -11.19
CA LEU A 341 12.73 -1.59 -10.45
C LEU A 341 12.74 -2.05 -8.99
N VAL A 342 12.55 -1.11 -8.08
CA VAL A 342 12.37 -1.40 -6.65
C VAL A 342 10.93 -1.85 -6.38
N ARG A 343 10.78 -2.79 -5.44
CA ARG A 343 9.47 -3.32 -5.00
C ARG A 343 9.10 -2.94 -3.57
N CYS A 344 10.01 -2.30 -2.84
CA CYS A 344 9.73 -1.89 -1.46
C CYS A 344 8.89 -0.61 -1.44
N PHE A 345 8.03 -0.52 -0.43
CA PHE A 345 7.16 0.63 -0.17
C PHE A 345 7.49 1.22 1.20
N SER A 346 7.72 2.53 1.24
CA SER A 346 7.95 3.27 2.48
C SER A 346 6.68 4.03 2.86
N ARG A 347 6.27 3.93 4.12
CA ARG A 347 5.19 4.76 4.68
C ARG A 347 5.65 6.18 5.05
N VAL A 348 6.96 6.44 5.00
CA VAL A 348 7.50 7.77 5.27
C VAL A 348 7.43 8.58 3.97
N SER A 349 6.68 9.68 4.00
CA SER A 349 6.66 10.67 2.93
C SER A 349 7.30 11.95 3.43
N ALA A 350 8.23 12.51 2.65
CA ALA A 350 8.82 13.80 2.96
C ALA A 350 7.71 14.87 2.95
N THR A 351 7.67 15.66 4.03
CA THR A 351 6.88 16.88 4.07
C THR A 351 7.83 18.06 3.92
N TYR A 352 7.47 18.99 3.05
CA TYR A 352 8.28 20.16 2.75
C TYR A 352 7.63 21.41 3.31
N ASP A 353 8.42 22.21 4.02
CA ASP A 353 8.04 23.55 4.44
C ASP A 353 8.16 24.45 3.21
N ILE A 354 7.03 24.76 2.56
CA ILE A 354 7.02 25.53 1.32
C ILE A 354 7.08 27.02 1.68
N PRO A 355 8.06 27.78 1.16
CA PRO A 355 8.15 29.22 1.39
C PRO A 355 6.86 29.97 0.99
N ASN A 356 6.63 31.12 1.61
CA ASN A 356 5.59 32.04 1.15
C ASN A 356 6.08 32.81 -0.07
N GLY A 357 5.26 32.86 -1.12
CA GLY A 357 5.65 33.45 -2.42
C GLY A 357 6.40 32.47 -3.33
N THR A 358 6.46 32.81 -4.62
CA THR A 358 7.24 32.10 -5.64
C THR A 358 8.69 32.57 -5.63
N ALA A 359 9.60 31.73 -6.13
CA ALA A 359 11.00 32.12 -6.24
C ALA A 359 11.18 33.22 -7.30
N TYR A 360 12.17 34.09 -7.10
CA TYR A 360 12.53 35.09 -8.10
C TYR A 360 13.95 35.60 -7.89
N PHE A 361 14.52 36.15 -8.96
CA PHE A 361 15.80 36.86 -8.93
C PHE A 361 15.53 38.36 -8.86
N GLY A 362 16.01 39.02 -7.82
CA GLY A 362 15.83 40.45 -7.59
C GLY A 362 17.09 41.06 -6.95
N PRO A 363 17.20 42.40 -6.92
CA PRO A 363 18.28 43.04 -6.18
C PRO A 363 18.19 42.66 -4.71
N THR A 364 19.30 42.17 -4.15
CA THR A 364 19.43 41.90 -2.72
C THR A 364 19.02 43.16 -1.95
N ALA A 365 17.84 43.16 -1.31
CA ALA A 365 17.54 44.18 -0.34
C ALA A 365 18.62 44.09 0.74
N THR A 366 19.38 45.17 0.89
CA THR A 366 20.43 45.34 1.90
C THR A 366 19.95 44.76 3.22
N ALA A 367 20.76 43.87 3.81
CA ALA A 367 20.48 43.31 5.13
C ALA A 367 20.07 44.43 6.09
N PRO A 368 18.93 44.31 6.81
CA PRO A 368 18.67 45.15 7.96
C PRO A 368 19.81 44.98 8.98
N PRO A 369 20.19 46.03 9.73
CA PRO A 369 21.34 45.98 10.61
C PRO A 369 21.16 44.90 11.68
N SER A 370 22.26 44.21 11.99
CA SER A 370 22.37 43.27 13.10
C SER A 370 21.70 43.82 14.35
N ALA A 371 20.55 43.25 14.70
CA ALA A 371 19.99 43.42 16.03
C ALA A 371 20.76 42.48 16.96
N SER A 372 21.47 43.13 17.87
CA SER A 372 22.26 42.60 18.97
C SER A 372 21.59 41.43 19.67
N GLU A 373 22.41 40.43 19.99
CA GLU A 373 22.14 39.40 20.98
C GLU A 373 21.54 40.05 22.25
N THR A 374 20.31 39.66 22.59
CA THR A 374 19.80 39.84 23.95
C THR A 374 19.53 38.45 24.49
N ALA A 375 20.47 37.99 25.31
CA ALA A 375 20.28 36.84 26.17
C ALA A 375 19.18 37.14 27.18
N GLN A 376 18.14 36.32 27.21
CA GLN A 376 17.34 36.09 28.41
C GLN A 376 17.16 34.59 28.56
N GLY A 377 17.80 34.07 29.59
CA GLY A 377 17.62 32.69 30.01
C GLY A 377 16.27 32.52 30.70
N GLU A 378 15.72 31.32 30.58
CA GLU A 378 14.95 30.77 31.67
C GLU A 378 15.16 29.26 31.78
N SER A 379 15.18 28.85 33.03
CA SER A 379 15.73 27.64 33.61
C SER A 379 14.87 26.39 33.42
N GLY A 380 15.52 25.24 33.32
CA GLY A 380 14.89 23.95 33.59
C GLY A 380 15.91 22.82 33.61
N GLY A 381 16.67 22.70 34.71
CA GLY A 381 17.65 21.62 34.87
C GLY A 381 17.01 20.30 35.31
N VAL A 382 17.57 19.18 34.82
CA VAL A 382 17.69 17.92 35.60
C VAL A 382 19.02 17.22 35.27
N CYS A 383 19.65 16.76 36.36
CA CYS A 383 20.89 16.01 36.54
C CYS A 383 21.09 14.73 35.69
N GLY A 384 22.36 14.39 35.41
CA GLY A 384 22.82 13.00 35.27
C GLY A 384 24.08 12.83 34.38
N PRO A 385 25.10 12.05 34.78
CA PRO A 385 26.49 12.21 34.34
C PRO A 385 26.71 11.68 32.92
N GLY A 386 27.59 12.23 32.08
CA GLY A 386 28.90 12.78 32.40
C GLY A 386 29.97 11.73 32.09
N ALA A 387 30.34 11.57 30.82
CA ALA A 387 31.60 10.96 30.42
C ALA A 387 31.93 11.30 28.95
N VAL A 388 32.70 12.37 28.79
CA VAL A 388 33.61 12.54 27.66
C VAL A 388 34.77 11.57 27.86
N VAL A 389 35.02 10.65 26.92
CA VAL A 389 36.40 10.24 26.60
C VAL A 389 36.48 9.99 25.09
N LEU A 390 37.17 10.92 24.43
CA LEU A 390 37.71 10.82 23.09
C LEU A 390 38.95 9.90 23.08
N LEU A 391 39.35 9.52 21.86
CA LEU A 391 40.75 9.29 21.43
C LEU A 391 41.38 7.89 21.59
N THR A 392 41.43 7.22 20.43
CA THR A 392 42.63 6.72 19.73
C THR A 392 43.58 5.75 20.44
N LEU A 393 43.70 4.56 19.85
CA LEU A 393 44.92 3.75 19.93
C LEU A 393 45.27 3.18 18.55
N LEU A 394 46.20 3.84 17.87
CA LEU A 394 47.07 3.28 16.85
C LEU A 394 48.40 4.02 16.92
N VAL A 395 49.47 3.27 17.20
CA VAL A 395 50.91 3.40 16.83
C VAL A 395 51.67 2.53 17.86
N ALA A 396 51.98 1.27 17.57
CA ALA A 396 53.10 0.75 16.79
C ALA A 396 54.41 0.51 17.60
N LEU A 397 55.10 -0.55 17.17
CA LEU A 397 56.53 -0.87 17.31
C LEU A 397 57.01 -1.74 18.48
N THR A 398 57.12 -3.03 18.17
CA THR A 398 58.38 -3.82 18.13
C THR A 398 59.50 -3.49 19.15
N ARG A 399 59.84 -4.46 20.01
CA ARG A 399 61.18 -5.12 20.04
C ARG A 399 61.27 -6.25 21.10
N ARG A 400 61.60 -7.45 20.60
CA ARG A 400 62.49 -8.50 21.14
C ARG A 400 62.44 -8.85 22.64
N ARG A 401 62.08 -10.10 22.92
CA ARG A 401 63.10 -11.12 23.26
C ARG A 401 62.74 -12.45 22.64
#